data_AF-A0A235H6B1-F1
#
_entry.id   AF-A0A235H6B1-F1
#
_cell.length_a   1.000
_cell.length_b   1.000
_cell.length_c   1.000
_cell.angle_alpha   90.00
_cell.angle_beta   90.00
_cell.angle_gamma   90.00
#
_symmetry.space_group_name_H-M   'P 1'
#
loop_
_entity.id
_entity.type
_entity.pdbx_description
1 polymer ?
#
loop_
_entity_poly.entity_id
_entity_poly.type
_entity_poly.pdbx_seq_one_letter_code
_entity_poly.pdbx_strand_id
1 'polypeptide(L)'
;MTRRIGLFLLVVGLGTATPVLAVEAPVSDTVCAGEGAGQRCTVSAVQPFADNRGGLGELSISAVRDAACTSLYIVFDEPIALARPVTLTVDGAPPQRFYTPRQLSDLATALDDGPQTGTGPEAGPPEFTRFLTQVAERAIADEDAGPEMLRRFAAIKEPRRIGLTCGPMERLMPLIRSDRPLRLEFQRQANSATQVYHWPRLDRRTVEFRLGGLLEALDRAMPGS
;
A
#
# COMPACT_ATOMS: atom_id res chain seq x y z
N MET A 1 64.43 1.68 -34.36
CA MET A 1 63.42 0.69 -33.95
C MET A 1 62.94 1.02 -32.55
N THR A 2 61.77 1.63 -32.39
CA THR A 2 61.16 1.92 -31.07
C THR A 2 59.64 1.77 -31.20
N ARG A 3 59.12 0.65 -30.67
CA ARG A 3 57.69 0.30 -30.63
C ARG A 3 56.97 1.17 -29.60
N ARG A 4 55.91 1.88 -30.03
CA ARG A 4 54.90 2.47 -29.14
C ARG A 4 53.83 1.42 -28.86
N ILE A 5 53.68 1.03 -27.60
CA ILE A 5 52.57 0.19 -27.11
C ILE A 5 51.64 1.12 -26.34
N GLY A 6 50.48 1.42 -26.93
CA GLY A 6 49.40 2.15 -26.27
C GLY A 6 48.58 1.17 -25.43
N LEU A 7 48.56 1.38 -24.12
CA LEU A 7 47.75 0.63 -23.17
C LEU A 7 46.37 1.29 -23.09
N PHE A 8 45.35 0.66 -23.64
CA PHE A 8 43.94 1.04 -23.46
C PHE A 8 43.44 0.46 -22.13
N LEU A 9 43.21 1.32 -21.14
CA LEU A 9 42.50 0.99 -19.90
C LEU A 9 40.99 0.97 -20.19
N LEU A 10 40.42 -0.23 -20.28
CA LEU A 10 38.97 -0.45 -20.24
C LEU A 10 38.49 -0.30 -18.80
N VAL A 11 37.88 0.85 -18.49
CA VAL A 11 37.11 1.04 -17.27
C VAL A 11 35.79 0.30 -17.45
N VAL A 12 35.69 -0.88 -16.84
CA VAL A 12 34.43 -1.62 -16.70
C VAL A 12 33.56 -0.86 -15.68
N GLY A 13 32.63 -0.06 -16.18
CA GLY A 13 31.58 0.56 -15.38
C GLY A 13 30.60 -0.50 -14.90
N LEU A 14 30.84 -1.05 -13.71
CA LEU A 14 29.83 -1.76 -12.94
C LEU A 14 28.76 -0.74 -12.55
N GLY A 15 27.66 -0.73 -13.30
CA GLY A 15 26.44 -0.03 -12.94
C GLY A 15 25.86 -0.65 -11.68
N THR A 16 26.31 -0.17 -10.52
CA THR A 16 25.61 -0.39 -9.26
C THR A 16 24.30 0.38 -9.37
N ALA A 17 23.19 -0.33 -9.56
CA ALA A 17 21.87 0.20 -9.28
C ALA A 17 21.87 0.60 -7.80
N THR A 18 22.14 1.86 -7.51
CA THR A 18 21.94 2.42 -6.18
C THR A 18 20.47 2.26 -5.88
N PRO A 19 20.09 1.53 -4.82
CA PRO A 19 18.71 1.58 -4.35
C PRO A 19 18.42 3.05 -4.09
N VAL A 20 17.37 3.58 -4.72
CA VAL A 20 16.84 4.90 -4.40
C VAL A 20 16.48 4.80 -2.93
N LEU A 21 17.32 5.39 -2.07
CA LEU A 21 17.04 5.47 -0.64
C LEU A 21 15.64 6.06 -0.50
N ALA A 22 14.79 5.43 0.31
CA ALA A 22 13.45 5.95 0.61
C ALA A 22 13.58 7.41 1.09
N VAL A 23 13.27 8.35 0.20
CA VAL A 23 13.35 9.79 0.46
C VAL A 23 12.10 10.17 1.24
N GLU A 24 12.27 10.98 2.27
CA GLU A 24 11.15 11.59 2.95
C GLU A 24 10.62 12.75 2.10
N ALA A 25 9.38 12.63 1.63
CA ALA A 25 8.73 13.69 0.86
C ALA A 25 8.44 14.91 1.75
N PRO A 26 8.51 16.15 1.22
CA PRO A 26 8.14 17.34 1.98
C PRO A 26 6.68 17.24 2.43
N VAL A 27 6.48 17.41 3.74
CA VAL A 27 5.17 17.31 4.39
C VAL A 27 4.43 18.64 4.25
N SER A 28 3.15 18.58 3.87
CA SER A 28 2.26 19.74 3.80
C SER A 28 1.81 20.19 5.18
N ASP A 29 1.23 21.40 5.27
CA ASP A 29 0.62 21.88 6.50
C ASP A 29 -0.45 20.92 7.02
N THR A 30 -0.56 20.81 8.35
CA THR A 30 -1.58 19.99 9.00
C THR A 30 -2.92 20.71 8.97
N VAL A 31 -3.95 20.05 8.44
CA VAL A 31 -5.31 20.57 8.38
C VAL A 31 -6.17 19.82 9.39
N CYS A 32 -6.68 20.53 10.39
CA CYS A 32 -7.60 19.97 11.39
C CYS A 32 -8.98 20.60 11.27
N ALA A 33 -10.01 19.78 11.42
CA ALA A 33 -11.40 20.20 11.47
C ALA A 33 -12.11 19.54 12.66
N GLY A 34 -13.08 20.25 13.25
CA GLY A 34 -13.78 19.80 14.46
C GLY A 34 -13.01 20.08 15.75
N GLU A 35 -13.61 19.75 16.89
CA GLU A 35 -13.08 19.97 18.24
C GLU A 35 -13.29 18.74 19.13
N GLY A 36 -12.44 18.58 20.15
CA GLY A 36 -12.53 17.48 21.13
C GLY A 36 -12.52 16.10 20.47
N ALA A 37 -13.44 15.23 20.89
CA ALA A 37 -13.57 13.87 20.34
C ALA A 37 -14.03 13.83 18.87
N GLY A 38 -14.50 14.95 18.31
CA GLY A 38 -14.85 15.08 16.90
C GLY A 38 -13.72 15.66 16.04
N GLN A 39 -12.55 15.94 16.62
CA GLN A 39 -11.43 16.51 15.89
C GLN A 39 -10.84 15.47 14.92
N ARG A 40 -10.60 15.91 13.69
CA ARG A 40 -9.97 15.14 12.62
C ARG A 40 -8.86 15.97 12.01
N CYS A 41 -7.64 15.45 12.03
CA CYS A 41 -6.47 16.07 11.43
C CYS A 41 -5.98 15.26 10.23
N THR A 42 -5.55 15.96 9.18
CA THR A 42 -4.99 15.39 7.96
C THR A 42 -3.65 16.04 7.67
N VAL A 43 -2.67 15.21 7.31
CA VAL A 43 -1.36 15.65 6.82
C VAL A 43 -1.08 14.90 5.53
N SER A 44 -0.56 15.60 4.53
CA SER A 44 -0.26 15.02 3.22
C SER A 44 1.18 15.27 2.80
N ALA A 45 1.71 14.40 1.95
CA ALA A 45 2.99 14.58 1.27
C ALA A 45 2.87 14.08 -0.17
N VAL A 46 3.66 14.66 -1.07
CA VAL A 46 3.75 14.22 -2.47
C VAL A 46 5.03 13.43 -2.66
N GLN A 47 4.90 12.16 -2.97
CA GLN A 47 6.02 11.25 -3.23
C GLN A 47 6.24 11.09 -4.74
N PRO A 48 7.28 11.69 -5.31
CA PRO A 48 7.67 11.41 -6.69
C PRO A 48 8.25 10.00 -6.81
N PHE A 49 8.08 9.37 -7.97
CA PHE A 49 8.72 8.11 -8.32
C PHE A 49 9.07 8.06 -9.81
N ALA A 50 10.15 7.35 -10.14
CA ALA A 50 10.51 7.09 -11.53
C ALA A 50 9.59 6.01 -12.11
N ASP A 51 9.06 6.25 -13.30
CA ASP A 51 8.36 5.23 -14.06
C ASP A 51 9.36 4.35 -14.85
N ASN A 52 8.92 3.16 -15.27
CA ASN A 52 9.79 2.23 -16.03
C ASN A 52 10.06 2.68 -17.48
N ARG A 53 9.66 3.88 -17.87
CA ARG A 53 9.82 4.49 -19.19
C ARG A 53 10.63 5.79 -19.16
N GLY A 54 11.19 6.15 -18.00
CA GLY A 54 11.97 7.37 -17.81
C GLY A 54 11.15 8.63 -17.52
N GLY A 55 9.84 8.50 -17.34
CA GLY A 55 8.97 9.53 -16.81
C GLY A 55 9.01 9.62 -15.28
N LEU A 56 8.43 10.69 -14.74
CA LEU A 56 8.22 10.89 -13.31
C LEU A 56 6.72 10.86 -13.05
N GLY A 57 6.31 10.00 -12.12
CA GLY A 57 4.96 9.97 -11.57
C GLY A 57 4.94 10.45 -10.13
N GLU A 58 3.74 10.69 -9.62
CA GLU A 58 3.53 11.20 -8.26
C GLU A 58 2.44 10.42 -7.51
N LEU A 59 2.67 10.21 -6.22
CA LEU A 59 1.67 9.74 -5.28
C LEU A 59 1.38 10.85 -4.27
N SER A 60 0.10 11.14 -4.03
CA SER A 60 -0.30 11.95 -2.87
C SER A 60 -0.63 11.01 -1.72
N ILE A 61 0.13 11.11 -0.64
CA ILE A 61 0.03 10.26 0.54
C ILE A 61 -0.55 11.12 1.66
N SER A 62 -1.70 10.73 2.18
CA SER A 62 -2.38 11.42 3.28
C SER A 62 -2.55 10.51 4.48
N ALA A 63 -2.03 10.94 5.62
CA ALA A 63 -2.34 10.35 6.91
C ALA A 63 -3.46 11.16 7.57
N VAL A 64 -4.48 10.47 8.04
CA VAL A 64 -5.64 11.08 8.70
C VAL A 64 -5.77 10.49 10.09
N ARG A 65 -5.86 11.33 11.11
CA ARG A 65 -6.17 10.91 12.48
C ARG A 65 -7.48 11.52 12.93
N ASP A 66 -8.32 10.69 13.54
CA ASP A 66 -9.46 11.10 14.33
C ASP A 66 -9.37 10.47 15.73
N ALA A 67 -10.41 10.62 16.55
CA ALA A 67 -10.44 10.10 17.91
C ALA A 67 -10.42 8.56 18.00
N ALA A 68 -10.72 7.85 16.91
CA ALA A 68 -10.73 6.39 16.92
C ALA A 68 -9.37 5.82 16.49
N CYS A 69 -8.79 6.34 15.41
CA CYS A 69 -7.59 5.74 14.84
C CYS A 69 -6.84 6.68 13.88
N THR A 70 -5.72 6.17 13.35
CA THR A 70 -5.08 6.73 12.15
C THR A 70 -5.44 5.88 10.94
N SER A 71 -5.76 6.52 9.81
CA SER A 71 -5.96 5.93 8.50
C SER A 71 -4.95 6.51 7.50
N LEU A 72 -4.61 5.73 6.47
CA LEU A 72 -3.71 6.16 5.40
C LEU A 72 -4.42 6.11 4.06
N TYR A 73 -4.29 7.15 3.25
CA TYR A 73 -4.79 7.19 1.88
C TYR A 73 -3.64 7.49 0.92
N ILE A 74 -3.60 6.79 -0.21
CA ILE A 74 -2.65 7.06 -1.29
C ILE A 74 -3.45 7.27 -2.56
N VAL A 75 -3.28 8.44 -3.18
CA VAL A 75 -3.91 8.84 -4.43
C VAL A 75 -2.86 8.79 -5.54
N PHE A 76 -3.22 8.15 -6.65
CA PHE A 76 -2.38 8.00 -7.83
C PHE A 76 -2.71 9.08 -8.87
N ASP A 77 -1.69 9.61 -9.52
CA ASP A 77 -1.78 10.52 -10.67
C ASP A 77 -2.48 9.87 -11.88
N GLU A 78 -2.28 8.57 -12.06
CA GLU A 78 -2.86 7.73 -13.12
C GLU A 78 -3.69 6.57 -12.54
N PRO A 79 -4.69 6.05 -13.30
CA PRO A 79 -5.46 4.92 -12.82
C PRO A 79 -4.61 3.64 -12.71
N ILE A 80 -4.85 2.87 -11.65
CA ILE A 80 -4.24 1.56 -11.40
C ILE A 80 -5.09 0.42 -11.98
N ALA A 81 -4.45 -0.68 -12.31
CA ALA A 81 -5.10 -1.88 -12.82
C ALA A 81 -5.81 -2.65 -11.69
N LEU A 82 -7.13 -2.46 -11.54
CA LEU A 82 -7.91 -3.07 -10.46
C LEU A 82 -7.86 -4.61 -10.43
N ALA A 83 -7.73 -5.24 -11.59
CA ALA A 83 -7.60 -6.70 -11.71
C ALA A 83 -6.23 -7.22 -11.23
N ARG A 84 -5.28 -6.32 -10.93
CA ARG A 84 -3.95 -6.67 -10.45
C ARG A 84 -3.82 -6.40 -8.95
N PRO A 85 -2.99 -7.17 -8.23
CA PRO A 85 -2.70 -6.89 -6.83
C PRO A 85 -2.07 -5.52 -6.64
N VAL A 86 -2.41 -4.89 -5.52
CA VAL A 86 -1.65 -3.78 -4.95
C VAL A 86 -1.20 -4.25 -3.57
N THR A 87 0.08 -4.05 -3.26
CA THR A 87 0.69 -4.50 -2.01
C THR A 87 1.49 -3.40 -1.37
N LEU A 88 1.27 -3.17 -0.08
CA LEU A 88 2.12 -2.34 0.77
C LEU A 88 2.90 -3.28 1.70
N THR A 89 4.22 -3.21 1.64
CA THR A 89 5.11 -4.01 2.47
C THR A 89 5.86 -3.10 3.42
N VAL A 90 6.00 -3.51 4.66
CA VAL A 90 6.90 -2.90 5.65
C VAL A 90 7.82 -4.00 6.13
N ASP A 91 9.12 -3.74 6.20
CA ASP A 91 10.08 -4.73 6.66
C ASP A 91 9.70 -5.27 8.04
N GLY A 92 9.59 -6.60 8.16
CA GLY A 92 9.18 -7.28 9.39
C GLY A 92 7.67 -7.55 9.52
N ALA A 93 6.83 -7.16 8.55
CA ALA A 93 5.41 -7.52 8.50
C ALA A 93 5.03 -8.35 7.25
N PRO A 94 3.97 -9.17 7.33
CA PRO A 94 3.32 -9.72 6.14
C PRO A 94 2.83 -8.59 5.21
N PRO A 95 2.89 -8.75 3.88
CA PRO A 95 2.41 -7.74 2.95
C PRO A 95 0.93 -7.43 3.15
N GLN A 96 0.59 -6.14 3.25
CA GLN A 96 -0.79 -5.67 3.25
C GLN A 96 -1.29 -5.58 1.81
N ARG A 97 -2.34 -6.34 1.50
CA ARG A 97 -3.02 -6.30 0.19
C ARG A 97 -4.24 -5.40 0.24
N PHE A 98 -4.59 -4.85 -0.93
CA PHE A 98 -5.77 -4.01 -1.09
C PHE A 98 -6.82 -4.68 -1.99
N TYR A 99 -8.07 -4.54 -1.60
CA TYR A 99 -9.21 -5.23 -2.18
C TYR A 99 -10.24 -4.24 -2.71
N THR A 100 -10.92 -4.60 -3.78
CA THR A 100 -11.99 -3.74 -4.30
C THR A 100 -13.19 -3.76 -3.34
N PRO A 101 -14.05 -2.72 -3.36
CA PRO A 101 -15.28 -2.72 -2.55
C PRO A 101 -16.14 -3.96 -2.79
N ARG A 102 -16.21 -4.44 -4.03
CA ARG A 102 -16.92 -5.68 -4.38
C ARG A 102 -16.32 -6.89 -3.67
N GLN A 103 -15.00 -7.07 -3.72
CA GLN A 103 -14.34 -8.19 -3.04
C GLN A 103 -14.58 -8.19 -1.53
N LEU A 104 -14.57 -7.02 -0.89
CA LEU A 104 -14.87 -6.89 0.54
C LEU A 104 -16.34 -7.17 0.86
N SER A 105 -17.25 -6.72 -0.01
CA SER A 105 -18.68 -7.04 0.11
C SER A 105 -18.92 -8.54 -0.03
N ASP A 106 -18.30 -9.19 -1.03
CA ASP A 106 -18.43 -10.63 -1.25
C ASP A 106 -17.92 -11.42 -0.03
N LEU A 107 -16.85 -10.94 0.63
CA LEU A 107 -16.34 -11.54 1.87
C LEU A 107 -17.30 -11.34 3.05
N ALA A 108 -17.86 -10.14 3.21
CA ALA A 108 -18.84 -9.86 4.26
C ALA A 108 -20.10 -10.72 4.11
N THR A 109 -20.63 -10.83 2.89
CA THR A 109 -21.75 -11.73 2.60
C THR A 109 -21.42 -13.19 2.90
N ALA A 110 -20.21 -13.66 2.54
CA ALA A 110 -19.78 -15.02 2.85
C ALA A 110 -19.63 -15.29 4.36
N LEU A 111 -19.35 -14.26 5.17
CA LEU A 111 -19.38 -14.36 6.62
C LEU A 111 -20.81 -14.46 7.15
N ASP A 112 -21.70 -13.59 6.66
CA ASP A 112 -23.10 -13.53 7.11
C ASP A 112 -23.88 -14.79 6.74
N ASP A 113 -23.63 -15.36 5.56
CA ASP A 113 -24.27 -16.59 5.07
C ASP A 113 -23.76 -17.86 5.76
N GLY A 114 -22.62 -17.77 6.47
CA GLY A 114 -21.96 -18.91 7.11
C GLY A 114 -21.28 -19.88 6.13
N PRO A 115 -20.54 -20.89 6.64
CA PRO A 115 -19.79 -21.81 5.80
C PRO A 115 -20.72 -22.68 4.93
N GLN A 116 -20.84 -22.31 3.66
CA GLN A 116 -21.53 -23.12 2.66
C GLN A 116 -20.62 -24.26 2.18
N THR A 117 -21.05 -25.51 2.38
CA THR A 117 -20.37 -26.68 1.80
C THR A 117 -20.49 -26.65 0.28
N GLY A 118 -19.41 -26.32 -0.41
CA GLY A 118 -19.27 -26.50 -1.86
C GLY A 118 -19.21 -25.22 -2.71
N THR A 119 -19.42 -24.05 -2.13
CA THR A 119 -19.34 -22.74 -2.80
C THR A 119 -18.29 -21.87 -2.13
N GLY A 120 -17.02 -22.26 -2.26
CA GLY A 120 -15.94 -21.29 -2.05
C GLY A 120 -16.15 -20.11 -3.01
N PRO A 121 -15.86 -18.85 -2.62
CA PRO A 121 -15.99 -17.73 -3.54
C PRO A 121 -15.09 -18.00 -4.75
N GLU A 122 -15.71 -18.35 -5.88
CA GLU A 122 -15.05 -18.94 -7.07
C GLU A 122 -14.01 -18.00 -7.72
N ALA A 123 -13.87 -16.77 -7.20
CA ALA A 123 -12.94 -15.75 -7.68
C ALA A 123 -12.28 -14.90 -6.57
N GLY A 124 -12.38 -15.30 -5.30
CA GLY A 124 -11.83 -14.55 -4.17
C GLY A 124 -10.31 -14.67 -4.02
N PRO A 125 -9.61 -13.67 -3.43
CA PRO A 125 -8.23 -13.83 -2.99
C PRO A 125 -8.06 -15.05 -2.06
N PRO A 126 -6.97 -15.84 -2.16
CA PRO A 126 -6.81 -17.08 -1.38
C PRO A 126 -6.78 -16.86 0.13
N GLU A 127 -6.37 -15.68 0.58
CA GLU A 127 -6.42 -15.26 1.98
C GLU A 127 -7.84 -15.12 2.53
N PHE A 128 -8.84 -14.85 1.68
CA PHE A 128 -10.25 -14.80 2.10
C PHE A 128 -10.77 -16.20 2.37
N THR A 129 -10.48 -17.16 1.48
CA THR A 129 -10.81 -18.56 1.70
C THR A 129 -10.19 -19.07 2.99
N ARG A 130 -8.89 -18.79 3.22
CA ARG A 130 -8.22 -19.19 4.46
C ARG A 130 -8.89 -18.60 5.71
N PHE A 131 -9.28 -17.33 5.66
CA PHE A 131 -9.96 -16.68 6.76
C PHE A 131 -11.35 -17.29 7.03
N LEU A 132 -12.15 -17.51 5.99
CA LEU A 132 -13.45 -18.18 6.11
C LEU A 132 -13.30 -19.62 6.65
N THR A 133 -12.26 -20.35 6.26
CA THR A 133 -11.94 -21.65 6.85
C THR A 133 -11.62 -21.54 8.35
N GLN A 134 -10.85 -20.54 8.78
CA GLN A 134 -10.57 -20.32 10.20
C GLN A 134 -11.83 -20.02 11.02
N VAL A 135 -12.79 -19.29 10.45
CA VAL A 135 -14.10 -19.05 11.09
C VAL A 135 -14.89 -20.35 11.15
N ALA A 136 -14.99 -21.10 10.03
CA ALA A 136 -15.70 -22.37 9.98
C ALA A 136 -15.14 -23.43 10.95
N GLU A 137 -13.82 -23.45 11.13
CA GLU A 137 -13.10 -24.32 12.07
C GLU A 137 -13.15 -23.80 13.52
N ARG A 138 -13.80 -22.66 13.77
CA ARG A 138 -13.86 -21.95 15.07
C ARG A 138 -12.49 -21.59 15.64
N ALA A 139 -11.48 -21.47 14.79
CA ALA A 139 -10.20 -20.86 15.16
C ALA A 139 -10.35 -19.34 15.38
N ILE A 140 -11.40 -18.74 14.81
CA ILE A 140 -11.91 -17.40 15.09
C ILE A 140 -13.35 -17.61 15.55
N ALA A 141 -13.73 -17.02 16.69
CA ALA A 141 -15.11 -17.10 17.17
C ALA A 141 -16.04 -16.33 16.21
N ASP A 142 -17.26 -16.83 16.01
CA ASP A 142 -18.22 -16.22 15.08
C ASP A 142 -18.50 -14.74 15.42
N GLU A 143 -18.59 -14.42 16.72
CA GLU A 143 -18.74 -13.06 17.24
C GLU A 143 -17.56 -12.12 16.94
N ASP A 144 -16.36 -12.69 16.76
CA ASP A 144 -15.14 -11.95 16.43
C ASP A 144 -14.87 -11.88 14.93
N ALA A 145 -15.60 -12.63 14.10
CA ALA A 145 -15.31 -12.76 12.67
C ALA A 145 -15.44 -11.41 11.93
N GLY A 146 -16.50 -10.64 12.19
CA GLY A 146 -16.69 -9.31 11.61
C GLY A 146 -15.56 -8.32 11.99
N PRO A 147 -15.28 -8.11 13.30
CA PRO A 147 -14.15 -7.31 13.75
C PRO A 147 -12.80 -7.76 13.17
N GLU A 148 -12.54 -9.08 13.12
CA GLU A 148 -11.29 -9.63 12.61
C GLU A 148 -11.16 -9.44 11.09
N MET A 149 -12.27 -9.53 10.35
CA MET A 149 -12.31 -9.19 8.93
C MET A 149 -11.90 -7.73 8.72
N LEU A 150 -12.49 -6.79 9.47
CA LEU A 150 -12.15 -5.37 9.38
C LEU A 150 -10.68 -5.15 9.75
N ARG A 151 -10.19 -5.81 10.81
CA ARG A 151 -8.79 -5.70 11.26
C ARG A 151 -7.77 -6.16 10.21
N ARG A 152 -8.08 -7.21 9.47
CA ARG A 152 -7.17 -7.82 8.48
C ARG A 152 -7.31 -7.20 7.10
N PHE A 153 -8.53 -6.91 6.67
CA PHE A 153 -8.85 -6.72 5.25
C PHE A 153 -9.45 -5.37 4.90
N ALA A 154 -9.70 -4.46 5.86
CA ALA A 154 -10.22 -3.13 5.56
C ALA A 154 -9.15 -2.21 4.91
N ALA A 155 -8.67 -2.65 3.74
CA ALA A 155 -7.71 -2.01 2.87
C ALA A 155 -8.34 -1.90 1.49
N ILE A 156 -8.81 -0.70 1.14
CA ILE A 156 -9.69 -0.46 -0.01
C ILE A 156 -8.85 -0.11 -1.24
N LYS A 157 -9.27 -0.62 -2.40
CA LYS A 157 -8.67 -0.36 -3.72
C LYS A 157 -9.70 0.18 -4.70
N GLU A 158 -9.44 1.38 -5.20
CA GLU A 158 -10.21 2.10 -6.21
C GLU A 158 -9.30 2.50 -7.38
N PRO A 159 -9.86 2.90 -8.55
CA PRO A 159 -9.05 3.17 -9.75
C PRO A 159 -7.91 4.16 -9.53
N ARG A 160 -8.06 5.16 -8.67
CA ARG A 160 -7.05 6.21 -8.42
C ARG A 160 -6.72 6.38 -6.94
N ARG A 161 -7.17 5.47 -6.08
CA ARG A 161 -6.97 5.59 -4.64
C ARG A 161 -6.85 4.22 -3.99
N ILE A 162 -5.98 4.13 -3.00
CA ILE A 162 -6.01 3.07 -2.00
C ILE A 162 -6.13 3.67 -0.61
N GLY A 163 -6.70 2.91 0.33
CA GLY A 163 -6.85 3.33 1.72
C GLY A 163 -6.60 2.19 2.68
N LEU A 164 -5.86 2.43 3.75
CA LEU A 164 -5.79 1.60 4.94
C LEU A 164 -6.65 2.25 6.02
N THR A 165 -7.68 1.54 6.48
CA THR A 165 -8.46 1.99 7.62
C THR A 165 -7.79 1.58 8.94
N CYS A 166 -8.45 1.89 10.07
CA CYS A 166 -7.95 1.69 11.42
C CYS A 166 -7.23 0.35 11.64
N GLY A 167 -7.90 -0.77 11.41
CA GLY A 167 -7.39 -2.09 11.79
C GLY A 167 -6.07 -2.47 11.09
N PRO A 168 -5.98 -2.40 9.76
CA PRO A 168 -4.71 -2.60 9.07
C PRO A 168 -3.63 -1.57 9.46
N MET A 169 -4.02 -0.32 9.69
CA MET A 169 -3.06 0.73 10.08
C MET A 169 -2.49 0.50 11.48
N GLU A 170 -3.32 0.13 12.46
CA GLU A 170 -2.91 -0.22 13.83
C GLU A 170 -1.87 -1.33 13.85
N ARG A 171 -2.03 -2.37 13.01
CA ARG A 171 -1.05 -3.46 12.89
C ARG A 171 0.30 -3.00 12.33
N LEU A 172 0.30 -2.02 11.43
CA LEU A 172 1.52 -1.50 10.81
C LEU A 172 2.18 -0.39 11.62
N MET A 173 1.42 0.30 12.48
CA MET A 173 1.87 1.48 13.22
C MET A 173 3.19 1.27 14.00
N PRO A 174 3.42 0.16 14.74
CA PRO A 174 4.67 -0.03 15.46
C PRO A 174 5.90 -0.08 14.54
N LEU A 175 5.75 -0.67 13.36
CA LEU A 175 6.82 -0.77 12.37
C LEU A 175 7.06 0.57 11.68
N ILE A 176 5.98 1.28 11.34
CA ILE A 176 6.07 2.61 10.73
C ILE A 176 6.71 3.61 11.68
N ARG A 177 6.36 3.58 12.98
CA ARG A 177 6.96 4.41 14.03
C ARG A 177 8.43 4.10 14.29
N SER A 178 8.91 2.94 13.84
CA SER A 178 10.34 2.59 13.86
C SER A 178 11.09 3.13 12.63
N ASP A 179 10.48 4.08 11.90
CA ASP A 179 11.01 4.71 10.68
C ASP A 179 11.41 3.70 9.60
N ARG A 180 10.67 2.58 9.51
CA ARG A 180 10.89 1.57 8.48
C ARG A 180 10.32 2.07 7.13
N PRO A 181 11.04 1.89 6.02
CA PRO A 181 10.51 2.22 4.71
C PRO A 181 9.30 1.33 4.39
N LEU A 182 8.33 1.92 3.72
CA LEU A 182 7.20 1.22 3.15
C LEU A 182 7.43 1.08 1.65
N ARG A 183 7.19 -0.13 1.14
CA ARG A 183 7.27 -0.44 -0.29
C ARG A 183 5.88 -0.70 -0.85
N LEU A 184 5.42 0.19 -1.70
CA LEU A 184 4.16 0.06 -2.45
C LEU A 184 4.45 -0.52 -3.84
N GLU A 185 3.81 -1.63 -4.17
CA GLU A 185 3.85 -2.24 -5.49
C GLU A 185 2.46 -2.22 -6.12
N PHE A 186 2.37 -1.72 -7.36
CA PHE A 186 1.12 -1.67 -8.11
C PHE A 186 1.38 -1.78 -9.61
N GLN A 187 0.31 -1.88 -10.40
CA GLN A 187 0.38 -1.83 -11.84
C GLN A 187 -0.52 -0.70 -12.35
N ARG A 188 -0.02 0.12 -13.26
CA ARG A 188 -0.82 1.11 -13.98
C ARG A 188 -1.84 0.43 -14.89
N GLN A 189 -3.03 1.02 -15.03
CA GLN A 189 -4.03 0.59 -16.00
C GLN A 189 -3.48 0.79 -17.42
N ALA A 190 -3.46 -0.27 -18.22
CA ALA A 190 -3.07 -0.19 -19.63
C ALA A 190 -4.22 0.39 -20.47
N ASN A 191 -3.89 1.30 -21.40
CA ASN A 191 -4.86 2.02 -22.23
C ASN A 191 -5.14 1.38 -23.61
N SER A 192 -4.64 0.17 -23.94
CA SER A 192 -4.91 -0.45 -25.25
C SER A 192 -4.71 -1.98 -25.34
N ALA A 193 -5.32 -2.56 -26.38
CA ALA A 193 -5.70 -3.97 -26.55
C ALA A 193 -4.59 -4.97 -26.97
N THR A 194 -3.31 -4.56 -27.03
CA THR A 194 -2.23 -5.44 -27.52
C THR A 194 -1.10 -5.49 -26.50
N GLN A 195 -1.22 -6.41 -25.54
CA GLN A 195 -0.11 -6.73 -24.63
C GLN A 195 0.91 -7.57 -25.40
N VAL A 196 1.88 -6.93 -26.04
CA VAL A 196 3.10 -7.61 -26.52
C VAL A 196 3.87 -8.14 -25.30
N TYR A 197 4.52 -9.29 -25.45
CA TYR A 197 5.06 -10.21 -24.43
C TYR A 197 5.86 -9.62 -23.24
N HIS A 198 6.26 -8.33 -23.27
CA HIS A 198 7.06 -7.67 -22.25
C HIS A 198 6.42 -6.43 -21.60
N TRP A 199 5.33 -5.91 -22.15
CA TRP A 199 4.66 -4.70 -21.67
C TRP A 199 4.12 -4.77 -20.22
N PRO A 200 3.65 -5.94 -19.72
CA PRO A 200 3.18 -6.04 -18.34
C PRO A 200 4.21 -5.68 -17.27
N ARG A 201 5.52 -5.79 -17.56
CA ARG A 201 6.58 -5.32 -16.65
C ARG A 201 6.75 -3.80 -16.68
N LEU A 202 6.55 -3.17 -17.83
CA LEU A 202 6.68 -1.72 -17.99
C LEU A 202 5.55 -0.94 -17.31
N ASP A 203 4.42 -1.57 -16.99
CA ASP A 203 3.33 -0.94 -16.24
C ASP A 203 3.42 -1.20 -14.73
N ARG A 204 4.33 -2.07 -14.25
CA ARG A 204 4.56 -2.25 -12.81
C ARG A 204 5.26 -1.04 -12.23
N ARG A 205 4.95 -0.70 -10.99
CA ARG A 205 5.57 0.36 -10.22
C ARG A 205 5.92 -0.18 -8.85
N THR A 206 7.09 0.22 -8.36
CA THR A 206 7.54 0.00 -7.00
C THR A 206 7.98 1.36 -6.46
N VAL A 207 7.33 1.80 -5.38
CA VAL A 207 7.61 3.09 -4.75
C VAL A 207 7.96 2.83 -3.31
N GLU A 208 9.12 3.30 -2.88
CA GLU A 208 9.56 3.27 -1.49
C GLU A 208 9.43 4.66 -0.89
N PHE A 209 8.78 4.75 0.27
CA PHE A 209 8.57 6.00 0.99
C PHE A 209 8.54 5.76 2.50
N ARG A 210 8.65 6.85 3.26
CA ARG A 210 8.55 6.84 4.73
C ARG A 210 7.35 7.66 5.17
N LEU A 211 6.78 7.29 6.32
CA LEU A 211 5.65 8.01 6.92
C LEU A 211 6.02 8.72 8.24
N GLY A 212 7.29 8.69 8.65
CA GLY A 212 7.77 9.27 9.91
C GLY A 212 7.30 10.72 10.11
N GLY A 213 7.71 11.63 9.23
CA GLY A 213 7.33 13.04 9.31
C GLY A 213 5.83 13.32 9.19
N LEU A 214 5.08 12.51 8.43
CA LEU A 214 3.61 12.59 8.37
C LEU A 214 2.98 12.27 9.73
N LEU A 215 3.45 11.21 10.40
CA LEU A 215 2.95 10.80 11.71
C LEU A 215 3.39 11.75 12.82
N GLU A 216 4.63 12.25 12.78
CA GLU A 216 5.10 13.26 13.73
C GLU A 216 4.33 14.58 13.63
N ALA A 217 3.96 15.00 12.41
CA ALA A 217 3.10 16.15 12.20
C ALA A 217 1.69 15.92 12.78
N LEU A 218 1.12 14.72 12.60
CA LEU A 218 -0.15 14.35 13.24
C LEU A 218 -0.06 14.30 14.77
N ASP A 219 1.02 13.73 15.32
CA ASP A 219 1.25 13.64 16.77
C ASP A 219 1.35 15.04 17.40
N ARG A 220 2.00 15.99 16.72
CA ARG A 220 2.05 17.39 17.16
C ARG A 220 0.69 18.08 17.12
N ALA A 221 -0.15 17.75 16.14
CA ALA A 221 -1.48 18.35 15.99
C ALA A 221 -2.53 17.74 16.93
N MET A 222 -2.36 16.48 17.34
CA MET A 222 -3.26 15.75 18.25
C MET A 222 -2.49 15.05 19.38
N PRO A 223 -1.86 15.80 20.30
CA PRO A 223 -1.08 15.22 21.39
C PRO A 223 -1.96 14.46 22.38
N GLY A 224 -1.61 13.21 22.68
CA GLY A 224 -2.29 12.40 23.71
C GLY A 224 -3.64 11.80 23.29
N SER A 225 -3.87 11.65 21.99
CA SER A 225 -4.92 10.77 21.46
C SER A 225 -4.55 9.30 21.59
#